data_AF-A0A966JHY3-F1
#
_entry.id   AF-A0A966JHY3-F1
#
_cell.length_a   1.000
_cell.length_b   1.000
_cell.length_c   1.000
_cell.angle_alpha   90.00
_cell.angle_beta   90.00
_cell.angle_gamma   90.00
#
_symmetry.space_group_name_H-M   'P 1'
#
loop_
_entity.id
_entity.type
_entity.pdbx_description
1 polymer ?
#
loop_
_entity_poly.entity_id
_entity_poly.type
_entity_poly.pdbx_seq_one_letter_code
_entity_poly.pdbx_strand_id
1 'polypeptide(L)'
;MRSQLNGIDIAYSTWDGDPSVLAVINESFAGKIRLILETPDQYFAQVSQAKAVVVATVSKQMTKPISQLVSAALESRAIIDVIDEGEGIYGREYNAANGGVGITFNIAVNSSLKSQLRQALIQLKQG
;
A
#
# COMPACT_ATOMS: atom_id res chain seq x y z
N MET A 1 17.53 -16.22 -3.06
CA MET A 1 16.16 -16.02 -2.51
C MET A 1 15.81 -17.01 -1.40
N ARG A 2 15.73 -18.33 -1.63
CA ARG A 2 15.25 -19.29 -0.60
C ARG A 2 16.06 -19.31 0.71
N SER A 3 17.38 -19.15 0.68
CA SER A 3 18.20 -19.08 1.92
C SER A 3 18.08 -17.75 2.67
N GLN A 4 17.68 -16.68 1.98
CA GLN A 4 17.55 -15.32 2.55
C GLN A 4 16.23 -15.12 3.29
N LEU A 5 15.29 -16.07 3.15
CA LEU A 5 13.99 -16.04 3.81
C LEU A 5 13.96 -16.86 5.12
N ASN A 6 15.08 -17.49 5.49
CA ASN A 6 15.19 -18.19 6.77
C ASN A 6 15.18 -17.17 7.92
N GLY A 7 14.24 -17.34 8.85
CA GLY A 7 14.05 -16.43 9.99
C GLY A 7 13.22 -15.19 9.68
N ILE A 8 12.63 -15.09 8.49
CA ILE A 8 11.66 -14.06 8.16
C ILE A 8 10.25 -14.56 8.54
N ASP A 9 9.49 -13.74 9.26
CA ASP A 9 8.08 -14.03 9.60
C ASP A 9 7.10 -13.22 8.74
N ILE A 10 7.48 -11.99 8.37
CA ILE A 10 6.68 -11.08 7.55
C ILE A 10 7.56 -10.49 6.46
N ALA A 11 7.11 -10.56 5.21
CA ALA A 11 7.74 -9.91 4.08
C ALA A 11 6.79 -8.87 3.46
N TYR A 12 7.34 -7.71 3.12
CA TYR A 12 6.66 -6.69 2.32
C TYR A 12 7.19 -6.76 0.89
N SER A 13 6.29 -6.81 -0.09
CA SER A 13 6.65 -6.90 -1.50
C SER A 13 5.92 -5.83 -2.31
N THR A 14 6.67 -5.20 -3.21
CA THR A 14 6.15 -4.26 -4.21
C THR A 14 6.17 -4.85 -5.63
N TRP A 15 6.59 -6.11 -5.80
CA TRP A 15 6.61 -6.78 -7.11
C TRP A 15 5.21 -6.99 -7.67
N ASP A 16 4.88 -6.35 -8.78
CA ASP A 16 3.53 -6.32 -9.37
C ASP A 16 3.40 -7.03 -10.73
N GLY A 17 4.53 -7.41 -11.35
CA GLY A 17 4.52 -8.04 -12.68
C GLY A 17 3.76 -9.37 -12.77
N ASP A 18 3.79 -10.18 -11.71
CA ASP A 18 3.12 -11.49 -11.64
C ASP A 18 2.99 -11.98 -10.18
N PRO A 19 2.20 -13.05 -9.90
CA PRO A 19 2.04 -13.58 -8.55
C PRO A 19 3.21 -14.47 -8.07
N SER A 20 4.41 -14.40 -8.66
CA SER A 20 5.54 -15.28 -8.29
C SER A 20 5.93 -15.21 -6.81
N VAL A 21 5.90 -14.02 -6.21
CA VAL A 21 6.16 -13.86 -4.77
C VAL A 21 5.12 -14.63 -3.96
N LEU A 22 3.85 -14.51 -4.32
CA LEU A 22 2.77 -15.25 -3.67
C LEU A 22 2.93 -16.77 -3.84
N ALA A 23 3.30 -17.22 -5.05
CA ALA A 23 3.54 -18.63 -5.36
C ALA A 23 4.71 -19.20 -4.53
N VAL A 24 5.86 -18.51 -4.49
CA VAL A 24 7.03 -18.94 -3.71
C VAL A 24 6.69 -19.06 -2.22
N ILE A 25 5.96 -18.10 -1.66
CA ILE A 25 5.54 -18.17 -0.25
C ILE A 25 4.56 -19.32 -0.03
N ASN A 26 3.55 -19.49 -0.88
CA ASN A 26 2.59 -20.59 -0.75
C ASN A 26 3.23 -21.98 -0.90
N GLU A 27 4.17 -22.15 -1.82
CA GLU A 27 4.79 -23.45 -2.10
C GLU A 27 5.85 -23.85 -1.08
N SER A 28 6.66 -22.89 -0.61
CA SER A 28 7.88 -23.18 0.16
C SER A 28 7.83 -22.66 1.61
N PHE A 29 6.95 -21.71 1.92
CA PHE A 29 6.93 -20.99 3.20
C PHE A 29 5.54 -20.80 3.80
N ALA A 30 4.55 -21.57 3.34
CA ALA A 30 3.18 -21.49 3.85
C ALA A 30 3.15 -21.70 5.37
N GLY A 31 2.42 -20.83 6.08
CA GLY A 31 2.33 -20.83 7.53
C GLY A 31 3.58 -20.35 8.27
N LYS A 32 4.69 -20.09 7.56
CA LYS A 32 5.94 -19.54 8.13
C LYS A 32 6.08 -18.06 7.83
N ILE A 33 5.86 -17.68 6.56
CA ILE A 33 5.97 -16.29 6.12
C ILE A 33 4.58 -15.75 5.79
N ARG A 34 4.31 -14.55 6.30
CA ARG A 34 3.14 -13.75 5.95
C ARG A 34 3.54 -12.57 5.06
N LEU A 35 2.60 -12.09 4.26
CA LEU A 35 2.84 -11.05 3.27
C LEU A 35 2.11 -9.76 3.61
N ILE A 36 2.80 -8.64 3.39
CA ILE A 36 2.21 -7.33 3.16
C ILE A 36 2.39 -6.99 1.69
N LEU A 37 1.30 -6.67 1.01
CA LEU A 37 1.25 -6.41 -0.43
C LEU A 37 0.68 -5.00 -0.72
N GLU A 38 0.73 -4.54 -1.96
CA GLU A 38 0.17 -3.29 -2.45
C GLU A 38 -1.06 -3.50 -3.32
N THR A 39 -2.05 -2.63 -3.20
CA THR A 39 -3.25 -2.60 -4.06
C THR A 39 -3.45 -1.20 -4.61
N PRO A 40 -3.94 -1.02 -5.84
CA PRO A 40 -4.39 -2.06 -6.78
C PRO A 40 -3.27 -2.75 -7.57
N ASP A 41 -2.04 -2.25 -7.49
CA ASP A 41 -0.92 -2.62 -8.38
C ASP A 41 -0.66 -4.14 -8.39
N GLN A 42 -0.63 -4.79 -7.23
CA GLN A 42 -0.59 -6.25 -7.15
C GLN A 42 -2.01 -6.81 -7.14
N TYR A 43 -2.68 -6.84 -8.29
CA TYR A 43 -4.08 -7.29 -8.42
C TYR A 43 -4.32 -8.68 -7.78
N PHE A 44 -3.31 -9.55 -7.83
CA PHE A 44 -3.35 -10.89 -7.24
C PHE A 44 -3.41 -10.87 -5.70
N ALA A 45 -3.13 -9.76 -5.03
CA ALA A 45 -3.30 -9.62 -3.57
C ALA A 45 -4.76 -9.78 -3.12
N GLN A 46 -5.74 -9.58 -4.02
CA GLN A 46 -7.17 -9.66 -3.71
C GLN A 46 -7.78 -11.04 -4.00
N VAL A 47 -7.06 -11.97 -4.63
CA VAL A 47 -7.59 -13.30 -4.94
C VAL A 47 -7.74 -14.13 -3.68
N SER A 48 -8.71 -15.05 -3.66
CA SER A 48 -9.01 -15.86 -2.48
C SER A 48 -7.81 -16.67 -1.98
N GLN A 49 -6.95 -17.18 -2.89
CA GLN A 49 -5.74 -17.92 -2.48
C GLN A 49 -4.73 -17.04 -1.74
N ALA A 50 -4.69 -15.73 -1.99
CA ALA A 50 -3.75 -14.82 -1.33
C ALA A 50 -4.09 -14.59 0.15
N LYS A 51 -5.38 -14.67 0.52
CA LYS A 51 -5.87 -14.38 1.89
C LYS A 51 -5.23 -15.25 2.97
N ALA A 52 -4.79 -16.46 2.63
CA ALA A 52 -4.14 -17.37 3.58
C ALA A 52 -2.80 -16.82 4.09
N VAL A 53 -2.05 -16.11 3.23
CA VAL A 53 -0.69 -15.64 3.55
C VAL A 53 -0.60 -14.13 3.69
N VAL A 54 -1.47 -13.35 3.05
CA VAL A 54 -1.48 -11.88 3.16
C VAL A 54 -2.13 -11.44 4.47
N VAL A 55 -1.40 -10.69 5.30
CA VAL A 55 -1.89 -10.14 6.59
C VAL A 55 -2.40 -8.71 6.47
N ALA A 56 -1.84 -7.94 5.54
CA ALA A 56 -2.25 -6.57 5.28
C ALA A 56 -1.94 -6.19 3.82
N THR A 57 -2.62 -5.16 3.35
CA THR A 57 -2.30 -4.49 2.09
C THR A 57 -2.13 -3.00 2.32
N VAL A 58 -1.08 -2.44 1.72
CA VAL A 58 -0.98 -1.00 1.46
C VAL A 58 -1.86 -0.72 0.26
N SER A 59 -2.72 0.29 0.34
CA SER A 59 -3.73 0.59 -0.67
C SER A 59 -3.53 2.01 -1.18
N LYS A 60 -3.26 2.15 -2.47
CA LYS A 60 -3.26 3.41 -3.21
C LYS A 60 -4.71 3.77 -3.51
N GLN A 61 -5.19 4.82 -2.87
CA GLN A 61 -6.58 5.26 -2.94
C GLN A 61 -6.79 6.14 -4.18
N MET A 62 -7.00 5.49 -5.33
CA MET A 62 -7.02 6.16 -6.64
C MET A 62 -8.29 6.96 -6.94
N THR A 63 -9.40 6.69 -6.25
CA THR A 63 -10.69 7.35 -6.52
C THR A 63 -10.61 8.87 -6.43
N LYS A 64 -9.99 9.39 -5.37
CA LYS A 64 -9.85 10.84 -5.15
C LYS A 64 -8.91 11.50 -6.17
N PRO A 65 -7.68 10.99 -6.41
CA PRO A 65 -6.82 11.46 -7.48
C PRO A 65 -7.52 11.51 -8.85
N ILE A 66 -8.18 10.42 -9.25
CA ILE A 66 -8.86 10.33 -10.54
C ILE A 66 -10.00 11.36 -10.62
N SER A 67 -10.84 11.44 -9.58
CA SER A 67 -11.94 12.40 -9.56
C SER A 67 -11.45 13.84 -9.63
N GLN A 68 -10.38 14.19 -8.92
CA GLN A 68 -9.81 15.54 -8.94
C GLN A 68 -9.18 15.87 -10.29
N LEU A 69 -8.51 14.91 -10.92
CA LEU A 69 -7.95 15.06 -12.26
C LEU A 69 -9.05 15.32 -13.30
N VAL A 70 -10.13 14.53 -13.26
CA VAL A 70 -11.27 14.69 -14.17
C VAL A 70 -11.95 16.03 -13.96
N SER A 71 -12.22 16.44 -12.70
CA SER A 71 -12.83 17.74 -12.41
C SER A 71 -11.96 18.90 -12.89
N ALA A 72 -10.64 18.85 -12.66
CA ALA A 72 -9.72 19.87 -13.15
C ALA A 72 -9.74 19.98 -14.68
N ALA A 73 -9.71 18.84 -15.38
CA ALA A 73 -9.78 18.80 -16.84
C ALA A 73 -11.11 19.39 -17.38
N LEU A 74 -12.24 19.07 -16.76
CA LEU A 74 -13.56 19.62 -17.13
C LEU A 74 -13.63 21.14 -16.95
N GLU A 75 -12.89 21.67 -15.96
CA GLU A 75 -12.80 23.10 -15.68
C GLU A 75 -11.68 23.80 -16.46
N SER A 76 -11.00 23.09 -17.37
CA SER A 76 -9.81 23.59 -18.09
C SER A 76 -8.69 24.08 -17.14
N ARG A 77 -8.57 23.45 -15.97
CA ARG A 77 -7.53 23.70 -14.97
C ARG A 77 -6.50 22.58 -14.96
N ALA A 78 -5.28 22.89 -14.57
CA ALA A 78 -4.23 21.92 -14.31
C ALA A 78 -4.04 21.70 -12.80
N ILE A 79 -3.65 20.49 -12.40
CA ILE A 79 -3.23 20.18 -11.03
C ILE A 79 -1.73 20.48 -10.95
N ILE A 80 -1.38 21.69 -10.49
CA ILE A 80 -0.01 22.22 -10.49
C ILE A 80 0.37 22.80 -9.12
N ASP A 81 -0.08 22.17 -8.03
CA ASP A 81 0.35 22.61 -6.70
C ASP A 81 1.88 22.44 -6.59
N VAL A 82 2.57 23.39 -5.97
CA VAL A 82 4.03 23.30 -5.79
C VAL A 82 4.30 22.28 -4.69
N ILE A 83 4.98 21.18 -5.02
CA ILE A 83 5.39 20.16 -4.05
C ILE A 83 6.83 20.42 -3.61
N ASP A 84 7.73 20.62 -4.57
CA ASP A 84 9.12 20.98 -4.34
C ASP A 84 9.58 21.96 -5.43
N GLU A 85 9.74 23.23 -5.07
CA GLU A 85 10.15 24.27 -6.02
C GLU A 85 11.64 24.14 -6.40
N GLY A 86 12.48 23.60 -5.52
CA GLY A 86 13.92 23.43 -5.75
C GLY A 86 14.21 22.36 -6.80
N GLU A 87 13.43 21.28 -6.79
CA GLU A 87 13.51 20.17 -7.76
C GLU A 87 12.54 20.33 -8.94
N GLY A 88 11.76 21.41 -9.00
CA GLY A 88 10.79 21.69 -10.06
C GLY A 88 9.62 20.70 -10.11
N ILE A 89 9.22 20.16 -8.95
CA ILE A 89 8.16 19.18 -8.82
C ILE A 89 6.83 19.89 -8.54
N TYR A 90 5.93 19.78 -9.50
CA TYR A 90 4.56 20.30 -9.45
C TYR A 90 3.55 19.16 -9.55
N GLY A 91 2.42 19.31 -8.88
CA GLY A 91 1.34 18.34 -8.88
C GLY A 91 0.61 18.33 -7.55
N ARG A 92 -0.10 17.25 -7.27
CA ARG A 92 -0.74 17.04 -5.98
C ARG A 92 -0.26 15.75 -5.37
N GLU A 93 0.33 15.83 -4.20
CA GLU A 93 0.70 14.64 -3.44
C GLU A 93 -0.53 14.01 -2.80
N TYR A 94 -0.64 12.69 -2.90
CA TYR A 94 -1.67 11.89 -2.25
C TYR A 94 -1.00 10.88 -1.32
N ASN A 95 -1.11 11.10 -0.02
CA ASN A 95 -0.38 10.36 1.00
C ASN A 95 -1.31 9.85 2.11
N ALA A 96 -0.74 9.24 3.14
CA ALA A 96 -1.51 8.72 4.26
C ALA A 96 -2.27 9.81 5.04
N ALA A 97 -1.72 11.03 5.09
CA ALA A 97 -2.34 12.16 5.80
C ALA A 97 -3.63 12.64 5.11
N ASN A 98 -3.65 12.67 3.78
CA ASN A 98 -4.77 13.20 2.99
C ASN A 98 -5.66 12.13 2.33
N GLY A 99 -5.45 10.86 2.67
CA GLY A 99 -6.25 9.72 2.24
C GLY A 99 -5.88 9.16 0.86
N GLY A 100 -4.68 9.48 0.35
CA GLY A 100 -4.12 8.91 -0.86
C GLY A 100 -3.53 7.51 -0.71
N VAL A 101 -3.07 7.18 0.50
CA VAL A 101 -2.56 5.85 0.85
C VAL A 101 -3.22 5.38 2.13
N GLY A 102 -3.60 4.10 2.20
CA GLY A 102 -4.18 3.49 3.39
C GLY A 102 -3.65 2.08 3.62
N ILE A 103 -3.94 1.50 4.79
CA ILE A 103 -3.62 0.11 5.10
C ILE A 103 -4.92 -0.64 5.39
N THR A 104 -5.10 -1.79 4.74
CA THR A 104 -6.18 -2.73 5.03
C THR A 104 -5.60 -3.97 5.68
N PHE A 105 -6.18 -4.41 6.79
CA PHE A 105 -5.76 -5.65 7.45
C PHE A 105 -6.68 -6.79 7.08
N ASN A 106 -6.08 -7.91 6.66
CA ASN A 106 -6.79 -9.13 6.30
C ASN A 106 -6.89 -10.12 7.48
N ILE A 107 -6.39 -9.71 8.64
CA ILE A 107 -6.43 -10.45 9.89
C ILE A 107 -7.09 -9.62 10.99
N ALA A 108 -7.53 -10.29 12.06
CA ALA A 108 -8.00 -9.61 13.24
C ALA A 108 -6.85 -8.81 13.89
N VAL A 109 -7.06 -7.50 14.03
CA VAL A 109 -6.10 -6.58 14.66
C VAL A 109 -6.62 -6.21 16.04
N ASN A 110 -5.77 -6.39 17.05
CA ASN A 110 -6.10 -6.01 18.43
C ASN A 110 -6.19 -4.48 18.60
N SER A 111 -6.80 -4.03 19.70
CA SER A 111 -7.01 -2.61 19.98
C SER A 111 -5.72 -1.82 20.17
N SER A 112 -4.67 -2.46 20.72
CA SER A 112 -3.36 -1.83 20.93
C SER A 112 -2.68 -1.48 19.61
N LEU A 113 -2.60 -2.43 18.68
CA LEU A 113 -2.01 -2.21 17.35
C LEU A 113 -2.82 -1.18 16.56
N LYS A 114 -4.16 -1.20 16.64
CA LYS A 114 -5.01 -0.14 16.06
C LYS A 114 -4.66 1.25 16.63
N SER A 115 -4.40 1.34 17.93
CA SER A 115 -4.02 2.59 18.59
C SER A 115 -2.66 3.07 18.11
N GLN A 116 -1.66 2.19 18.06
CA GLN A 116 -0.32 2.50 17.57
C GLN A 116 -0.34 3.00 16.12
N LEU A 117 -1.11 2.35 15.24
CA LEU A 117 -1.27 2.78 13.85
C LEU A 117 -1.93 4.16 13.75
N ARG A 118 -2.94 4.45 14.57
CA ARG A 118 -3.55 5.78 14.62
C ARG A 118 -2.55 6.84 15.06
N GLN A 119 -1.72 6.55 16.06
CA GLN A 119 -0.69 7.48 16.52
C GLN A 119 0.37 7.73 15.44
N ALA A 120 0.84 6.68 14.76
CA ALA A 120 1.75 6.83 13.63
C ALA A 120 1.15 7.68 12.49
N LEU A 121 -0.13 7.47 12.16
CA LEU A 121 -0.83 8.29 11.16
C LEU A 121 -0.99 9.75 11.57
N ILE A 122 -1.15 10.03 12.87
CA ILE A 122 -1.20 11.42 13.39
C ILE A 122 0.17 12.07 13.25
N GLN A 123 1.25 11.35 13.54
CA GLN A 123 2.62 11.87 13.37
C GLN A 123 2.93 12.18 11.90
N LEU A 124 2.50 11.32 10.97
CA LEU A 124 2.65 11.57 9.53
C LEU A 124 1.82 12.75 9.00
N LYS A 125 0.86 13.27 9.77
CA LYS A 125 0.11 14.50 9.43
C LYS A 125 0.81 15.77 9.91
N GLN A 126 1.80 15.65 10.78
CA GLN A 126 2.49 16.77 11.43
C GLN A 126 3.84 17.09 10.78
N GLY A 127 4.37 16.20 9.93
CA GLY A 127 5.50 16.45 9.04
C GLY A 127 4.99 16.75 7.64
#